data_AF-A0A4Q3SZ53-F1
#
_entry.id   AF-A0A4Q3SZ53-F1
#
_cell.length_a   1.000
_cell.length_b   1.000
_cell.length_c   1.000
_cell.angle_alpha   90.00
_cell.angle_beta   90.00
_cell.angle_gamma   90.00
#
_symmetry.space_group_name_H-M   'P 1'
#
loop_
_entity.id
_entity.type
_entity.pdbx_description
1 polymer ?
#
loop_
_entity_poly.entity_id
_entity_poly.type
_entity_poly.pdbx_seq_one_letter_code
_entity_poly.pdbx_strand_id
1 'polypeptide(L)'
;MIYYTFAKNDKGLVFDRYDWMTPEFPVRQRGNLLYVWNFEVFGKVFPGTMTEPEKHNLGTWRNYAYGLDCRKLDNNNVLLTIGSFNRDNMIKEIIQKNDSLIRSAKHLIVDLRGNGGGNSGWSYLLPYFYTNPIIQGDSYLRLSAFNNAANLPSYKAVYENQKPDPKWKKSFTDEYRDKFKKAYEEIPLSKQTFYPIPSLDLYADTILETPQKIALIFDDLGGSSTEYFFFLSKQSSKIKRYGERTLGMMDYMGASGDTPLPFKDFYLMVPDRKATWTDTAPTNISGFIPENDLRHLPGEKWIDFIIEDLGK
;
A
#
# COMPACT_ATOMS: atom_id res chain seq x y z
N MET A 1 31.95 -10.19 2.96
CA MET A 1 30.58 -10.61 2.64
C MET A 1 29.95 -9.52 1.79
N ILE A 2 29.49 -9.84 0.59
CA ILE A 2 28.73 -8.89 -0.25
C ILE A 2 27.27 -9.07 0.13
N TYR A 3 26.65 -8.03 0.67
CA TYR A 3 25.27 -8.10 1.16
C TYR A 3 24.24 -7.82 0.05
N TYR A 4 24.56 -6.83 -0.81
CA TYR A 4 23.79 -6.48 -2.00
C TYR A 4 24.70 -6.44 -3.22
N THR A 5 24.20 -6.98 -4.34
CA THR A 5 24.76 -6.75 -5.67
C THR A 5 23.79 -5.88 -6.45
N PHE A 6 24.28 -4.79 -7.04
CA PHE A 6 23.46 -3.91 -7.88
C PHE A 6 23.75 -4.16 -9.35
N ALA A 7 22.70 -4.34 -10.14
CA ALA A 7 22.80 -4.57 -11.59
C ALA A 7 21.88 -3.62 -12.34
N LYS A 8 22.23 -3.28 -13.57
CA LYS A 8 21.38 -2.48 -14.46
C LYS A 8 20.71 -3.40 -15.48
N ASN A 9 19.40 -3.26 -15.64
CA ASN A 9 18.63 -3.88 -16.72
C ASN A 9 17.88 -2.80 -17.52
N ASP A 10 17.00 -3.23 -18.44
CA ASP A 10 16.20 -2.34 -19.29
C ASP A 10 15.23 -1.44 -18.49
N LYS A 11 14.93 -1.78 -17.24
CA LYS A 11 14.04 -1.04 -16.33
C LYS A 11 14.80 -0.19 -15.30
N GLY A 12 16.13 -0.13 -15.39
CA GLY A 12 16.99 0.66 -14.51
C GLY A 12 17.83 -0.18 -13.56
N LEU A 13 18.14 0.38 -12.40
CA LEU A 13 18.93 -0.31 -11.37
C LEU A 13 18.03 -1.28 -10.59
N VAL A 14 18.51 -2.50 -10.39
CA VAL A 14 17.91 -3.55 -9.56
C VAL A 14 18.95 -4.08 -8.57
N PHE A 15 18.51 -4.86 -7.59
CA PHE A 15 19.41 -5.47 -6.61
C PHE A 15 19.18 -6.97 -6.45
N ASP A 16 20.25 -7.66 -6.07
CA ASP A 16 20.22 -9.02 -5.56
C ASP A 16 20.75 -9.03 -4.12
N ARG A 17 20.08 -9.75 -3.22
CA ARG A 17 20.44 -9.80 -1.79
C ARG A 17 20.87 -11.22 -1.42
N TYR A 18 22.03 -11.36 -0.78
CA TYR A 18 22.69 -12.66 -0.59
C TYR A 18 21.91 -13.71 0.23
N ASP A 19 21.03 -13.28 1.13
CA ASP A 19 20.29 -14.11 2.10
C ASP A 19 18.80 -14.26 1.74
N TRP A 20 18.37 -13.75 0.57
CA TRP A 20 16.97 -13.77 0.20
C TRP A 20 16.76 -13.78 -1.31
N MET A 21 15.79 -14.57 -1.78
CA MET A 21 15.33 -14.51 -3.15
C MET A 21 14.74 -13.12 -3.44
N THR A 22 15.47 -12.34 -4.22
CA THR A 22 15.06 -11.01 -4.67
C THR A 22 14.50 -11.09 -6.09
N PRO A 23 13.17 -10.91 -6.26
CA PRO A 23 12.61 -10.50 -7.55
C PRO A 23 13.34 -9.26 -8.09
N GLU A 24 13.11 -8.91 -9.37
CA GLU A 24 13.70 -7.71 -10.01
C GLU A 24 13.15 -6.39 -9.42
N PHE A 25 13.38 -6.15 -8.14
CA PHE A 25 12.92 -4.97 -7.44
C PHE A 25 13.77 -3.76 -7.81
N PRO A 26 13.14 -2.60 -8.06
CA PRO A 26 13.84 -1.39 -8.45
C PRO A 26 14.66 -0.79 -7.30
N VAL A 27 15.81 -0.24 -7.69
CA VAL A 27 16.64 0.65 -6.86
C VAL A 27 16.56 2.04 -7.44
N ARG A 28 16.31 3.04 -6.59
CA ARG A 28 16.15 4.43 -7.04
C ARG A 28 17.07 5.36 -6.26
N GLN A 29 17.82 6.17 -6.99
CA GLN A 29 18.59 7.26 -6.39
C GLN A 29 17.77 8.55 -6.45
N ARG A 30 17.60 9.22 -5.31
CA ARG A 30 17.01 10.57 -5.23
C ARG A 30 18.04 11.47 -4.54
N GLY A 31 18.66 12.36 -5.32
CA GLY A 31 19.79 13.15 -4.86
C GLY A 31 20.93 12.26 -4.35
N ASN A 32 21.25 12.38 -3.08
CA ASN A 32 22.29 11.61 -2.38
C ASN A 32 21.76 10.43 -1.57
N LEU A 33 20.48 10.07 -1.72
CA LEU A 33 19.87 8.90 -1.10
C LEU A 33 19.65 7.80 -2.13
N LEU A 34 20.00 6.56 -1.79
CA LEU A 34 19.76 5.36 -2.59
C LEU A 34 18.73 4.49 -1.88
N TYR A 35 17.57 4.34 -2.49
CA TYR A 35 16.46 3.52 -2.01
C TYR A 35 16.56 2.13 -2.63
N VAL A 36 16.74 1.12 -1.79
CA VAL A 36 16.70 -0.30 -2.16
C VAL A 36 15.29 -0.80 -1.85
N TRP A 37 14.40 -0.57 -2.82
CA TRP A 37 12.95 -0.72 -2.70
C TRP A 37 12.39 -0.10 -1.40
N ASN A 38 11.58 -0.85 -0.64
CA ASN A 38 11.04 -0.42 0.66
C ASN A 38 11.83 -0.97 1.87
N PHE A 39 12.99 -1.59 1.63
CA PHE A 39 13.77 -2.26 2.68
C PHE A 39 14.73 -1.30 3.37
N GLU A 40 15.56 -0.63 2.58
CA GLU A 40 16.70 0.11 3.09
C GLU A 40 16.94 1.38 2.28
N VAL A 41 17.47 2.39 2.96
CA VAL A 41 17.95 3.63 2.34
C VAL A 41 19.40 3.86 2.74
N PHE A 42 20.24 4.15 1.76
CA PHE A 42 21.65 4.48 1.95
C PHE A 42 21.89 5.96 1.66
N GLY A 43 22.65 6.60 2.54
CA GLY A 43 23.12 7.96 2.34
C GLY A 43 24.51 7.98 1.71
N LYS A 44 24.72 8.83 0.70
CA LYS A 44 26.03 9.02 0.09
C LYS A 44 27.01 9.64 1.09
N VAL A 45 28.18 9.04 1.22
CA VAL A 45 29.30 9.55 2.03
C VAL A 45 30.38 10.18 1.14
N PHE A 46 30.54 9.73 -0.10
CA PHE A 46 31.51 10.25 -1.08
C PHE A 46 31.14 9.83 -2.53
N PRO A 47 31.51 10.60 -3.58
CA PRO A 47 31.97 11.99 -3.54
C PRO A 47 30.81 12.95 -3.25
N GLY A 48 31.07 13.97 -2.44
CA GLY A 48 30.07 14.93 -1.96
C GLY A 48 29.37 14.51 -0.66
N THR A 49 28.52 15.40 -0.13
CA THR A 49 27.81 15.19 1.13
C THR A 49 26.31 15.35 0.94
N MET A 50 25.52 14.56 1.65
CA MET A 50 24.07 14.79 1.77
C MET A 50 23.78 16.21 2.29
N THR A 51 22.74 16.82 1.73
CA THR A 51 22.11 18.05 2.22
C THR A 51 21.40 17.79 3.56
N GLU A 52 21.08 18.84 4.32
CA GLU A 52 20.34 18.68 5.59
C GLU A 52 18.96 18.01 5.42
N PRO A 53 18.14 18.33 4.38
CA PRO A 53 16.92 17.58 4.13
C PRO A 53 17.15 16.10 3.85
N GLU A 54 18.21 15.74 3.14
CA GLU A 54 18.57 14.34 2.86
C GLU A 54 19.02 13.62 4.14
N LYS A 55 19.80 14.28 5.01
CA LYS A 55 20.19 13.72 6.31
C LYS A 55 18.97 13.53 7.23
N HIS A 56 18.04 14.48 7.25
CA HIS A 56 16.78 14.35 7.98
C HIS A 56 15.98 13.15 7.47
N ASN A 57 15.78 13.05 6.16
CA ASN A 57 15.10 11.92 5.54
C ASN A 57 15.79 10.58 5.85
N LEU A 58 17.11 10.48 5.73
CA LEU A 58 17.83 9.27 6.18
C LEU A 58 17.60 8.98 7.67
N GLY A 59 17.49 10.01 8.51
CA GLY A 59 17.17 9.90 9.92
C GLY A 59 15.80 9.29 10.21
N THR A 60 14.78 9.57 9.39
CA THR A 60 13.42 9.04 9.57
C THR A 60 13.28 7.56 9.20
N TRP A 61 14.34 6.94 8.67
CA TRP A 61 14.39 5.49 8.44
C TRP A 61 14.98 4.70 9.61
N ARG A 62 15.56 5.37 10.61
CA ARG A 62 16.12 4.71 11.81
C ARG A 62 15.03 4.02 12.63
N ASN A 63 15.43 3.02 13.42
CA ASN A 63 14.54 2.28 14.32
C ASN A 63 13.32 1.68 13.60
N TYR A 64 13.50 1.27 12.33
CA TYR A 64 12.45 0.70 11.50
C TYR A 64 11.22 1.62 11.35
N ALA A 65 11.45 2.94 11.28
CA ALA A 65 10.41 3.93 11.04
C ALA A 65 10.10 4.14 9.54
N TYR A 66 10.95 3.61 8.63
CA TYR A 66 10.70 3.55 7.19
C TYR A 66 10.25 4.87 6.56
N GLY A 67 10.91 5.98 6.92
CA GLY A 67 10.62 7.28 6.33
C GLY A 67 9.39 7.99 6.90
N LEU A 68 8.76 7.44 7.95
CA LEU A 68 7.55 7.99 8.56
C LEU A 68 7.82 9.38 9.18
N ASP A 69 7.13 10.40 8.68
CA ASP A 69 7.28 11.78 9.15
C ASP A 69 6.00 12.59 8.89
N CYS A 70 5.77 13.64 9.68
CA CYS A 70 4.64 14.56 9.50
C CYS A 70 5.05 15.99 9.82
N ARG A 71 4.87 16.90 8.85
CA ARG A 71 5.28 18.31 9.00
C ARG A 71 4.32 19.28 8.32
N LYS A 72 4.16 20.45 8.93
CA LYS A 72 3.52 21.60 8.30
C LYS A 72 4.46 22.17 7.24
N LEU A 73 3.99 22.32 6.00
CA LEU A 73 4.76 22.96 4.92
C LEU A 73 4.52 24.47 4.92
N ASP A 74 3.24 24.85 5.02
CA ASP A 74 2.78 26.24 5.12
C ASP A 74 1.40 26.28 5.81
N ASN A 75 0.70 27.42 5.75
CA ASN A 75 -0.61 27.58 6.40
C ASN A 75 -1.73 26.71 5.83
N ASN A 76 -1.60 26.25 4.58
CA ASN A 76 -2.60 25.46 3.89
C ASN A 76 -2.20 23.99 3.74
N ASN A 77 -0.90 23.66 3.75
CA ASN A 77 -0.40 22.35 3.36
C ASN A 77 0.32 21.62 4.51
N VAL A 78 -0.09 20.37 4.75
CA VAL A 78 0.61 19.41 5.64
C VAL A 78 1.12 18.24 4.80
N LEU A 79 2.37 17.84 5.05
CA LEU A 79 2.99 16.66 4.45
C LEU A 79 3.04 15.53 5.47
N LEU A 80 2.49 14.38 5.10
CA LEU A 80 2.64 13.11 5.81
C LEU A 80 3.40 12.15 4.89
N THR A 81 4.58 11.71 5.30
CA THR A 81 5.37 10.72 4.55
C THR A 81 5.17 9.36 5.18
N ILE A 82 4.82 8.35 4.38
CA ILE A 82 4.67 6.95 4.82
C ILE A 82 5.43 6.08 3.84
N GLY A 83 6.70 5.77 4.16
CA GLY A 83 7.56 4.96 3.28
C GLY A 83 7.33 3.44 3.38
N SER A 84 6.48 2.97 4.28
CA SER A 84 6.03 1.57 4.34
C SER A 84 4.75 1.43 5.16
N PHE A 85 3.90 0.46 4.81
CA PHE A 85 2.76 0.01 5.63
C PHE A 85 3.12 -1.15 6.58
N ASN A 86 4.40 -1.45 6.83
CA ASN A 86 4.79 -2.53 7.74
C ASN A 86 4.65 -2.17 9.24
N ARG A 87 4.37 -0.90 9.58
CA ARG A 87 4.32 -0.40 10.98
C ARG A 87 3.01 0.33 11.29
N ASP A 88 1.89 -0.38 11.20
CA ASP A 88 0.54 0.14 11.46
C ASP A 88 0.43 0.91 12.79
N ASN A 89 1.11 0.45 13.84
CA ASN A 89 1.11 1.12 15.14
C ASN A 89 1.77 2.51 15.09
N MET A 90 2.94 2.63 14.45
CA MET A 90 3.64 3.92 14.31
C MET A 90 2.87 4.87 13.41
N ILE A 91 2.27 4.35 12.33
CA ILE A 91 1.42 5.13 11.42
C ILE A 91 0.20 5.68 12.17
N LYS A 92 -0.46 4.84 12.96
CA LYS A 92 -1.56 5.27 13.84
C LYS A 92 -1.10 6.38 14.79
N GLU A 93 0.02 6.17 15.49
CA GLU A 93 0.53 7.13 16.48
C GLU A 93 0.86 8.49 15.86
N ILE A 94 1.56 8.53 14.72
CA ILE A 94 1.93 9.80 14.09
C ILE A 94 0.69 10.53 13.55
N ILE A 95 -0.28 9.81 13.00
CA ILE A 95 -1.54 10.40 12.53
C ILE A 95 -2.32 10.96 13.71
N GLN A 96 -2.48 10.19 14.80
CA GLN A 96 -3.20 10.63 15.99
C GLN A 96 -2.54 11.84 16.64
N LYS A 97 -1.21 11.84 16.77
CA LYS A 97 -0.44 12.96 17.32
C LYS A 97 -0.61 14.25 16.50
N ASN A 98 -0.81 14.13 15.19
CA ASN A 98 -0.91 15.25 14.27
C ASN A 98 -2.34 15.50 13.76
N ASP A 99 -3.37 14.86 14.34
CA ASP A 99 -4.74 14.94 13.84
C ASP A 99 -5.25 16.40 13.79
N SER A 100 -5.01 17.18 14.85
CA SER A 100 -5.38 18.60 14.87
C SER A 100 -4.65 19.41 13.80
N LEU A 101 -3.38 19.11 13.54
CA LEU A 101 -2.60 19.76 12.48
C LEU A 101 -3.19 19.42 11.10
N ILE A 102 -3.41 18.13 10.81
CA ILE A 102 -3.97 17.65 9.55
C ILE A 102 -5.36 18.25 9.30
N ARG A 103 -6.22 18.27 10.33
CA ARG A 103 -7.57 18.85 10.25
C ARG A 103 -7.58 20.38 10.15
N SER A 104 -6.52 21.06 10.58
CA SER A 104 -6.44 22.52 10.43
C SER A 104 -6.01 22.95 9.01
N ALA A 105 -5.40 22.04 8.25
CA ALA A 105 -4.86 22.34 6.93
C ALA A 105 -5.92 22.21 5.83
N LYS A 106 -5.84 23.08 4.82
CA LYS A 106 -6.70 22.96 3.62
C LYS A 106 -6.36 21.72 2.81
N HIS A 107 -5.08 21.35 2.76
CA HIS A 107 -4.57 20.25 1.97
C HIS A 107 -3.70 19.30 2.79
N LEU A 108 -3.89 18.01 2.54
CA LEU A 108 -3.00 16.96 3.03
C LEU A 108 -2.25 16.37 1.83
N ILE A 109 -0.93 16.41 1.88
CA ILE A 109 -0.06 15.73 0.92
C ILE A 109 0.44 14.47 1.61
N VAL A 110 0.14 13.29 1.05
CA VAL A 110 0.60 12.00 1.53
C VAL A 110 1.64 11.47 0.55
N ASP A 111 2.91 11.50 0.96
CA ASP A 111 4.02 10.99 0.17
C ASP A 111 4.21 9.49 0.43
N LEU A 112 3.86 8.67 -0.58
CA LEU A 112 3.98 7.22 -0.57
C LEU A 112 5.12 6.74 -1.48
N ARG A 113 6.00 7.63 -1.95
CA ARG A 113 7.13 7.25 -2.79
C ARG A 113 8.08 6.34 -2.01
N GLY A 114 8.45 5.20 -2.56
CA GLY A 114 9.21 4.16 -1.85
C GLY A 114 8.35 3.17 -1.07
N ASN A 115 7.04 3.37 -0.96
CA ASN A 115 6.17 2.50 -0.16
C ASN A 115 5.79 1.21 -0.92
N GLY A 116 6.62 0.19 -0.79
CA GLY A 116 6.37 -1.15 -1.34
C GLY A 116 5.19 -1.91 -0.71
N GLY A 117 4.44 -1.28 0.19
CA GLY A 117 3.26 -1.85 0.85
C GLY A 117 3.55 -2.32 2.28
N GLY A 118 2.90 -3.41 2.67
CA GLY A 118 2.90 -3.96 4.03
C GLY A 118 1.48 -4.31 4.48
N ASN A 119 1.15 -3.97 5.72
CA ASN A 119 -0.15 -4.25 6.33
C ASN A 119 -1.20 -3.18 5.94
N SER A 120 -2.05 -2.80 6.89
CA SER A 120 -3.28 -2.03 6.68
C SER A 120 -3.17 -0.57 7.14
N GLY A 121 -1.96 -0.05 7.32
CA GLY A 121 -1.72 1.29 7.86
C GLY A 121 -2.40 2.43 7.08
N TRP A 122 -2.65 2.23 5.78
CA TRP A 122 -3.43 3.14 4.94
C TRP A 122 -4.83 3.43 5.52
N SER A 123 -5.40 2.48 6.26
CA SER A 123 -6.75 2.60 6.82
C SER A 123 -6.87 3.67 7.91
N TYR A 124 -5.76 4.12 8.50
CA TYR A 124 -5.76 5.25 9.44
C TYR A 124 -5.93 6.60 8.74
N LEU A 125 -5.79 6.66 7.41
CA LEU A 125 -6.08 7.84 6.61
C LEU A 125 -7.57 7.97 6.28
N LEU A 126 -8.37 6.91 6.48
CA LEU A 126 -9.78 6.85 6.10
C LEU A 126 -10.59 8.08 6.53
N PRO A 127 -10.49 8.58 7.77
CA PRO A 127 -11.26 9.75 8.19
C PRO A 127 -11.03 11.00 7.31
N TYR A 128 -9.83 11.18 6.78
CA TYR A 128 -9.48 12.38 6.00
C TYR A 128 -10.01 12.31 4.57
N PHE A 129 -9.95 11.14 3.93
CA PHE A 129 -10.37 10.95 2.54
C PHE A 129 -11.80 10.42 2.37
N TYR A 130 -12.50 10.08 3.44
CA TYR A 130 -13.86 9.58 3.33
C TYR A 130 -14.83 10.63 2.75
N THR A 131 -15.45 10.31 1.62
CA THR A 131 -16.49 11.14 0.96
C THR A 131 -17.78 10.36 0.73
N ASN A 132 -17.71 9.04 0.79
CA ASN A 132 -18.77 8.06 0.60
C ASN A 132 -18.27 6.71 1.13
N PRO A 133 -19.15 5.71 1.35
CA PRO A 133 -18.72 4.36 1.64
C PRO A 133 -17.66 3.88 0.62
N ILE A 134 -16.60 3.24 1.11
CA ILE A 134 -15.52 2.71 0.28
C ILE A 134 -15.82 1.24 0.04
N ILE A 135 -16.14 0.91 -1.21
CA ILE A 135 -16.46 -0.46 -1.64
C ILE A 135 -15.16 -1.16 -2.00
N GLN A 136 -14.77 -2.15 -1.21
CA GLN A 136 -13.46 -2.80 -1.38
C GLN A 136 -13.43 -3.80 -2.55
N GLY A 137 -14.61 -4.32 -2.93
CA GLY A 137 -14.76 -5.33 -3.98
C GLY A 137 -14.28 -6.72 -3.55
N ASP A 138 -14.68 -7.75 -4.28
CA ASP A 138 -14.36 -9.13 -3.93
C ASP A 138 -12.91 -9.49 -4.28
N SER A 139 -12.35 -10.50 -3.62
CA SER A 139 -11.19 -11.23 -4.16
C SER A 139 -11.65 -12.59 -4.67
N TYR A 140 -10.94 -13.20 -5.61
CA TYR A 140 -11.37 -14.49 -6.18
C TYR A 140 -10.45 -15.59 -5.70
N LEU A 141 -10.95 -16.45 -4.80
CA LEU A 141 -10.24 -17.63 -4.30
C LEU A 141 -10.22 -18.71 -5.37
N ARG A 142 -9.03 -19.22 -5.71
CA ARG A 142 -8.88 -20.42 -6.55
C ARG A 142 -9.31 -21.65 -5.74
N LEU A 143 -10.35 -22.33 -6.18
CA LEU A 143 -10.87 -23.50 -5.46
C LEU A 143 -9.95 -24.71 -5.64
N SER A 144 -9.55 -25.30 -4.53
CA SER A 144 -8.84 -26.58 -4.45
C SER A 144 -9.00 -27.14 -3.04
N ALA A 145 -8.80 -28.44 -2.84
CA ALA A 145 -8.87 -29.04 -1.51
C ALA A 145 -7.95 -28.33 -0.50
N PHE A 146 -6.74 -27.96 -0.94
CA PHE A 146 -5.78 -27.23 -0.12
C PHE A 146 -6.23 -25.81 0.21
N ASN A 147 -6.59 -25.02 -0.81
CA ASN A 147 -7.01 -23.62 -0.60
C ASN A 147 -8.28 -23.52 0.25
N ASN A 148 -9.23 -24.43 0.04
CA ASN A 148 -10.47 -24.49 0.82
C ASN A 148 -10.15 -24.77 2.29
N ALA A 149 -9.33 -25.80 2.57
CA ALA A 149 -8.94 -26.15 3.93
C ALA A 149 -8.17 -25.02 4.64
N ALA A 150 -7.30 -24.31 3.91
CA ALA A 150 -6.54 -23.19 4.46
C ALA A 150 -7.41 -21.96 4.78
N ASN A 151 -8.45 -21.70 4.00
CA ASN A 151 -9.22 -20.44 4.08
C ASN A 151 -10.53 -20.55 4.89
N LEU A 152 -11.24 -21.69 4.83
CA LEU A 152 -12.54 -21.87 5.50
C LEU A 152 -12.54 -21.55 7.01
N PRO A 153 -11.50 -21.87 7.80
CA PRO A 153 -11.45 -21.48 9.21
C PRO A 153 -11.54 -19.96 9.43
N SER A 154 -10.91 -19.17 8.55
CA SER A 154 -10.98 -17.71 8.63
C SER A 154 -12.37 -17.18 8.29
N TYR A 155 -13.06 -17.80 7.32
CA TYR A 155 -14.42 -17.40 6.94
C TYR A 155 -15.43 -17.72 8.04
N LYS A 156 -15.25 -18.88 8.68
CA LYS A 156 -15.98 -19.25 9.89
C LYS A 156 -15.78 -18.24 11.02
N ALA A 157 -14.53 -17.88 11.29
CA ALA A 157 -14.21 -16.88 12.31
C ALA A 157 -14.89 -15.53 12.04
N VAL A 158 -15.04 -15.11 10.76
CA VAL A 158 -15.73 -13.86 10.41
C VAL A 158 -17.22 -13.92 10.75
N TYR A 159 -17.95 -14.93 10.29
CA TYR A 159 -19.41 -14.94 10.51
C TYR A 159 -19.81 -15.29 11.95
N GLU A 160 -18.94 -15.99 12.70
CA GLU A 160 -19.13 -16.26 14.14
C GLU A 160 -18.69 -15.08 15.03
N ASN A 161 -18.04 -14.06 14.48
CA ASN A 161 -17.55 -12.93 15.27
C ASN A 161 -18.71 -12.02 15.72
N GLN A 162 -19.05 -12.12 17.01
CA GLN A 162 -20.05 -11.28 17.65
C GLN A 162 -19.50 -9.96 18.23
N LYS A 163 -18.18 -9.80 18.27
CA LYS A 163 -17.49 -8.65 18.88
C LYS A 163 -16.42 -8.12 17.91
N PRO A 164 -16.83 -7.46 16.82
CA PRO A 164 -15.87 -6.90 15.88
C PRO A 164 -15.00 -5.82 16.54
N ASP A 165 -13.84 -5.56 15.94
CA ASP A 165 -13.01 -4.41 16.29
C ASP A 165 -13.89 -3.14 16.33
N PRO A 166 -13.87 -2.36 17.44
CA PRO A 166 -14.61 -1.11 17.53
C PRO A 166 -14.40 -0.16 16.33
N LYS A 167 -13.19 -0.16 15.74
CA LYS A 167 -12.87 0.61 14.53
C LYS A 167 -13.77 0.26 13.35
N TRP A 168 -14.15 -1.01 13.23
CA TRP A 168 -14.88 -1.55 12.09
C TRP A 168 -16.33 -1.88 12.41
N LYS A 169 -16.81 -1.57 13.61
CA LYS A 169 -18.15 -1.92 14.08
C LYS A 169 -19.27 -1.50 13.11
N LYS A 170 -19.16 -0.32 12.49
CA LYS A 170 -20.14 0.17 11.51
C LYS A 170 -20.14 -0.61 10.20
N SER A 171 -18.96 -1.09 9.80
CA SER A 171 -18.73 -1.84 8.56
C SER A 171 -19.07 -3.32 8.73
N PHE A 172 -18.91 -3.86 9.96
CA PHE A 172 -19.09 -5.27 10.27
C PHE A 172 -20.56 -5.62 10.54
N THR A 173 -21.39 -5.51 9.50
CA THR A 173 -22.84 -5.74 9.55
C THR A 173 -23.22 -7.22 9.58
N ASP A 174 -24.48 -7.51 9.89
CA ASP A 174 -25.04 -8.86 9.79
C ASP A 174 -25.00 -9.36 8.35
N GLU A 175 -25.30 -8.49 7.38
CA GLU A 175 -25.19 -8.81 5.95
C GLU A 175 -23.77 -9.21 5.55
N TYR A 176 -22.75 -8.51 6.07
CA TYR A 176 -21.35 -8.89 5.82
C TYR A 176 -21.02 -10.28 6.39
N ARG A 177 -21.50 -10.60 7.60
CA ARG A 177 -21.34 -11.94 8.19
C ARG A 177 -22.08 -13.01 7.39
N ASP A 178 -23.29 -12.71 6.93
CA ASP A 178 -24.10 -13.63 6.12
C ASP A 178 -23.42 -13.95 4.77
N LYS A 179 -22.75 -12.97 4.15
CA LYS A 179 -21.93 -13.22 2.94
C LYS A 179 -20.80 -14.22 3.21
N PHE A 180 -20.12 -14.12 4.35
CA PHE A 180 -19.07 -15.08 4.75
C PHE A 180 -19.63 -16.46 5.13
N LYS A 181 -20.80 -16.51 5.80
CA LYS A 181 -21.50 -17.76 6.08
C LYS A 181 -21.88 -18.49 4.79
N LYS A 182 -22.46 -17.76 3.83
CA LYS A 182 -22.78 -18.28 2.51
C LYS A 182 -21.54 -18.82 1.79
N ALA A 183 -20.43 -18.06 1.77
CA ALA A 183 -19.18 -18.52 1.19
C ALA A 183 -18.67 -19.81 1.84
N TYR A 184 -18.74 -19.91 3.17
CA TYR A 184 -18.35 -21.11 3.91
C TYR A 184 -19.17 -22.36 3.53
N GLU A 185 -20.48 -22.19 3.32
CA GLU A 185 -21.40 -23.27 2.94
C GLU A 185 -21.27 -23.68 1.46
N GLU A 186 -21.03 -22.71 0.56
CA GLU A 186 -21.00 -22.95 -0.89
C GLU A 186 -19.65 -23.46 -1.41
N ILE A 187 -18.52 -23.01 -0.85
CA ILE A 187 -17.17 -23.38 -1.33
C ILE A 187 -16.95 -24.90 -1.42
N PRO A 188 -17.32 -25.72 -0.41
CA PRO A 188 -17.16 -27.18 -0.47
C PRO A 188 -18.00 -27.86 -1.56
N LEU A 189 -19.09 -27.21 -2.00
CA LEU A 189 -20.05 -27.74 -2.98
C LEU A 189 -19.80 -27.21 -4.40
N SER A 190 -19.02 -26.13 -4.52
CA SER A 190 -18.78 -25.44 -5.78
C SER A 190 -17.91 -26.28 -6.72
N LYS A 191 -18.29 -26.27 -8.01
CA LYS A 191 -17.53 -26.86 -9.11
C LYS A 191 -16.80 -25.81 -9.95
N GLN A 192 -16.82 -24.54 -9.52
CA GLN A 192 -16.16 -23.45 -10.22
C GLN A 192 -14.65 -23.47 -9.97
N THR A 193 -13.86 -22.89 -10.88
CA THR A 193 -12.41 -22.73 -10.67
C THR A 193 -12.10 -21.66 -9.62
N PHE A 194 -12.92 -20.61 -9.57
CA PHE A 194 -12.77 -19.50 -8.65
C PHE A 194 -14.09 -19.22 -7.92
N TYR A 195 -14.02 -18.73 -6.69
CA TYR A 195 -15.18 -18.27 -5.92
C TYR A 195 -14.94 -16.85 -5.40
N PRO A 196 -15.92 -15.93 -5.53
CA PRO A 196 -15.81 -14.58 -5.02
C PRO A 196 -15.85 -14.56 -3.48
N ILE A 197 -14.84 -13.95 -2.87
CA ILE A 197 -14.72 -13.77 -1.44
C ILE A 197 -15.02 -12.32 -1.11
N PRO A 198 -16.07 -12.06 -0.30
CA PRO A 198 -16.47 -10.71 0.05
C PRO A 198 -15.36 -9.97 0.82
N SER A 199 -15.24 -8.68 0.55
CA SER A 199 -14.44 -7.75 1.36
C SER A 199 -15.33 -6.88 2.25
N LEU A 200 -14.74 -6.30 3.28
CA LEU A 200 -15.44 -5.43 4.23
C LEU A 200 -15.63 -4.03 3.62
N ASP A 201 -16.82 -3.63 3.22
CA ASP A 201 -17.03 -2.24 2.79
C ASP A 201 -16.84 -1.27 3.97
N LEU A 202 -16.14 -0.16 3.74
CA LEU A 202 -15.73 0.73 4.82
C LEU A 202 -16.69 1.91 4.94
N TYR A 203 -17.19 2.11 6.16
CA TYR A 203 -18.09 3.21 6.51
C TYR A 203 -17.48 4.06 7.63
N ALA A 204 -17.57 5.38 7.48
CA ALA A 204 -17.24 6.35 8.52
C ALA A 204 -18.48 7.16 8.92
N ASP A 205 -18.42 7.84 10.07
CA ASP A 205 -19.55 8.59 10.62
C ASP A 205 -19.70 9.99 10.02
N THR A 206 -18.59 10.61 9.67
CA THR A 206 -18.57 12.00 9.24
C THR A 206 -17.67 12.18 8.04
N ILE A 207 -18.13 12.97 7.08
CA ILE A 207 -17.27 13.54 6.05
C ILE A 207 -16.68 14.81 6.66
N LEU A 208 -15.35 14.88 6.73
CA LEU A 208 -14.67 16.07 7.28
C LEU A 208 -14.71 17.22 6.28
N GLU A 209 -14.77 18.46 6.77
CA GLU A 209 -14.63 19.65 5.90
C GLU A 209 -13.18 19.82 5.41
N THR A 210 -12.21 19.53 6.29
CA THR A 210 -10.78 19.62 6.03
C THR A 210 -10.08 18.29 6.34
N PRO A 211 -9.03 17.91 5.59
CA PRO A 211 -8.54 18.59 4.39
C PRO A 211 -9.56 18.55 3.24
N GLN A 212 -9.59 19.62 2.44
CA GLN A 212 -10.47 19.80 1.29
C GLN A 212 -9.96 19.03 0.07
N LYS A 213 -8.64 19.01 -0.14
CA LYS A 213 -7.96 18.23 -1.18
C LYS A 213 -6.87 17.38 -0.53
N ILE A 214 -6.67 16.17 -1.04
CA ILE A 214 -5.63 15.26 -0.60
C ILE A 214 -4.81 14.83 -1.81
N ALA A 215 -3.52 15.14 -1.80
CA ALA A 215 -2.60 14.62 -2.80
C ALA A 215 -1.99 13.31 -2.31
N LEU A 216 -2.09 12.25 -3.11
CA LEU A 216 -1.33 11.02 -2.90
C LEU A 216 -0.19 10.96 -3.92
N ILE A 217 1.04 10.74 -3.47
CA ILE A 217 2.22 10.68 -4.35
C ILE A 217 2.73 9.24 -4.44
N PHE A 218 2.83 8.70 -5.65
CA PHE A 218 3.29 7.34 -5.92
C PHE A 218 4.53 7.35 -6.81
N ASP A 219 5.32 6.27 -6.73
CA ASP A 219 6.38 5.99 -7.69
C ASP A 219 6.50 4.49 -7.97
N ASP A 220 7.48 4.10 -8.79
CA ASP A 220 7.68 2.72 -9.22
C ASP A 220 8.24 1.78 -8.15
N LEU A 221 8.53 2.31 -6.95
CA LEU A 221 8.78 1.51 -5.76
C LEU A 221 7.47 1.13 -5.04
N GLY A 222 6.35 1.78 -5.37
CA GLY A 222 5.04 1.54 -4.77
C GLY A 222 4.50 0.15 -5.11
N GLY A 223 4.08 -0.64 -4.12
CA GLY A 223 3.61 -2.02 -4.35
C GLY A 223 2.60 -2.49 -3.31
N SER A 224 2.02 -3.67 -3.53
CA SER A 224 1.20 -4.39 -2.53
C SER A 224 0.10 -3.50 -1.91
N SER A 225 0.00 -3.36 -0.59
CA SER A 225 -1.05 -2.56 0.06
C SER A 225 -1.03 -1.07 -0.31
N THR A 226 0.06 -0.53 -0.85
CA THR A 226 0.09 0.81 -1.46
C THR A 226 -0.72 0.87 -2.73
N GLU A 227 -0.63 -0.15 -3.57
CA GLU A 227 -1.44 -0.29 -4.79
C GLU A 227 -2.90 -0.59 -4.46
N TYR A 228 -3.14 -1.36 -3.39
CA TYR A 228 -4.49 -1.52 -2.88
C TYR A 228 -5.09 -0.18 -2.42
N PHE A 229 -4.33 0.61 -1.67
CA PHE A 229 -4.76 1.95 -1.29
C PHE A 229 -4.97 2.85 -2.51
N PHE A 230 -4.09 2.78 -3.52
CA PHE A 230 -4.30 3.45 -4.80
C PHE A 230 -5.67 3.10 -5.39
N PHE A 231 -5.99 1.81 -5.49
CA PHE A 231 -7.28 1.33 -6.02
C PHE A 231 -8.47 1.90 -5.23
N LEU A 232 -8.44 1.81 -3.90
CA LEU A 232 -9.52 2.32 -3.04
C LEU A 232 -9.66 3.84 -3.11
N SER A 233 -8.54 4.56 -3.22
CA SER A 233 -8.50 6.02 -3.26
C SER A 233 -9.26 6.62 -4.45
N LYS A 234 -9.53 5.84 -5.50
CA LYS A 234 -10.33 6.25 -6.67
C LYS A 234 -11.75 6.64 -6.32
N GLN A 235 -12.25 6.17 -5.19
CA GLN A 235 -13.62 6.40 -4.74
C GLN A 235 -13.77 7.71 -3.95
N SER A 236 -12.67 8.38 -3.59
CA SER A 236 -12.72 9.64 -2.85
C SER A 236 -12.72 10.84 -3.79
N SER A 237 -13.72 11.72 -3.67
CA SER A 237 -13.74 12.98 -4.43
C SER A 237 -12.73 14.03 -3.93
N LYS A 238 -12.10 13.79 -2.77
CA LYS A 238 -11.04 14.66 -2.23
C LYS A 238 -9.65 14.33 -2.77
N ILE A 239 -9.45 13.12 -3.31
CA ILE A 239 -8.12 12.63 -3.66
C ILE A 239 -7.74 13.04 -5.09
N LYS A 240 -6.53 13.56 -5.23
CA LYS A 240 -5.77 13.63 -6.48
C LYS A 240 -4.50 12.79 -6.33
N ARG A 241 -4.17 11.98 -7.34
CA ARG A 241 -2.96 11.15 -7.36
C ARG A 241 -1.94 11.73 -8.32
N TYR A 242 -0.69 11.72 -7.87
CA TYR A 242 0.46 12.28 -8.57
C TYR A 242 1.62 11.29 -8.60
N GLY A 243 2.55 11.52 -9.52
CA GLY A 243 3.85 10.85 -9.54
C GLY A 243 4.01 9.98 -10.78
N GLU A 244 4.45 8.76 -10.61
CA GLU A 244 4.55 7.79 -11.70
C GLU A 244 3.83 6.48 -11.38
N ARG A 245 3.86 5.55 -12.34
CA ARG A 245 3.24 4.23 -12.19
C ARG A 245 3.84 3.46 -11.01
N THR A 246 3.03 2.65 -10.34
CA THR A 246 3.49 1.71 -9.31
C THR A 246 4.14 0.46 -9.92
N LEU A 247 4.60 -0.45 -9.05
CA LEU A 247 5.38 -1.62 -9.41
C LEU A 247 4.57 -2.71 -10.13
N GLY A 248 3.28 -2.89 -9.79
CA GLY A 248 2.42 -3.91 -10.38
C GLY A 248 2.49 -5.26 -9.65
N MET A 249 2.06 -5.32 -8.39
CA MET A 249 2.14 -6.55 -7.58
C MET A 249 0.79 -7.05 -7.05
N MET A 250 -0.31 -6.35 -7.32
CA MET A 250 -1.61 -6.63 -6.68
C MET A 250 -2.61 -7.45 -7.51
N ASP A 251 -2.21 -7.97 -8.67
CA ASP A 251 -3.07 -8.85 -9.47
C ASP A 251 -3.32 -10.20 -8.80
N TYR A 252 -2.34 -10.70 -8.06
CA TYR A 252 -2.43 -11.95 -7.33
C TYR A 252 -2.06 -11.71 -5.87
N MET A 253 -2.81 -12.32 -4.96
CA MET A 253 -2.71 -12.06 -3.52
C MET A 253 -2.92 -13.35 -2.72
N GLY A 254 -2.81 -13.22 -1.40
CA GLY A 254 -3.17 -14.24 -0.42
C GLY A 254 -2.00 -15.12 0.03
N ALA A 255 -2.30 -16.06 0.92
CA ALA A 255 -1.29 -16.89 1.56
C ALA A 255 -0.78 -17.91 0.55
N SER A 256 0.42 -17.65 0.02
CA SER A 256 1.20 -18.67 -0.69
C SER A 256 1.72 -19.66 0.34
N GLY A 257 0.89 -20.62 0.73
CA GLY A 257 1.36 -21.74 1.52
C GLY A 257 2.50 -22.45 0.79
N ASP A 258 3.50 -22.91 1.53
CA ASP A 258 4.63 -23.65 0.98
C ASP A 258 4.11 -24.92 0.32
N THR A 259 3.99 -24.91 -1.01
CA THR A 259 3.60 -26.09 -1.76
C THR A 259 4.79 -27.03 -1.79
N PRO A 260 4.73 -28.23 -1.17
CA PRO A 260 5.87 -29.12 -1.10
C PRO A 260 6.26 -29.60 -2.49
N LEU A 261 7.57 -29.62 -2.77
CA LEU A 261 8.12 -30.21 -3.98
C LEU A 261 8.76 -31.57 -3.66
N PRO A 262 8.91 -32.48 -4.66
CA PRO A 262 9.58 -33.76 -4.44
C PRO A 262 10.99 -33.65 -3.84
N PHE A 263 11.68 -32.54 -4.11
CA PHE A 263 12.93 -32.19 -3.46
C PHE A 263 12.69 -31.21 -2.31
N LYS A 264 12.86 -31.69 -1.08
CA LYS A 264 12.48 -31.00 0.17
C LYS A 264 13.16 -29.64 0.43
N ASP A 265 14.26 -29.35 -0.25
CA ASP A 265 14.99 -28.09 -0.07
C ASP A 265 14.36 -26.94 -0.88
N PHE A 266 13.40 -27.25 -1.75
CA PHE A 266 12.60 -26.26 -2.47
C PHE A 266 11.12 -26.37 -2.13
N TYR A 267 10.44 -25.23 -2.15
CA TYR A 267 8.98 -25.13 -2.09
C TYR A 267 8.51 -24.17 -3.17
N LEU A 268 7.25 -24.31 -3.57
CA LEU A 268 6.60 -23.42 -4.53
C LEU A 268 5.61 -22.51 -3.80
N MET A 269 5.71 -21.21 -4.06
CA MET A 269 4.72 -20.23 -3.65
C MET A 269 3.78 -19.95 -4.81
N VAL A 270 2.50 -20.33 -4.66
CA VAL A 270 1.44 -20.02 -5.63
C VAL A 270 0.40 -19.14 -4.94
N PRO A 271 0.03 -17.98 -5.52
CA PRO A 271 -1.06 -17.19 -4.97
C PRO A 271 -2.37 -17.98 -5.01
N ASP A 272 -3.13 -17.94 -3.92
CA ASP A 272 -4.43 -18.61 -3.84
C ASP A 272 -5.58 -17.71 -4.32
N ARG A 273 -5.32 -16.41 -4.51
CA ARG A 273 -6.32 -15.43 -4.90
C ARG A 273 -5.85 -14.52 -6.01
N LYS A 274 -6.83 -13.94 -6.71
CA LYS A 274 -6.63 -12.81 -7.62
C LYS A 274 -7.57 -11.65 -7.28
N ALA A 275 -7.15 -10.45 -7.65
CA ALA A 275 -7.96 -9.24 -7.52
C ALA A 275 -9.12 -9.19 -8.54
N THR A 276 -10.06 -8.26 -8.34
CA THR A 276 -11.21 -8.07 -9.25
C THR A 276 -10.80 -7.65 -10.66
N TRP A 277 -9.70 -6.93 -10.80
CA TRP A 277 -9.24 -6.38 -12.07
C TRP A 277 -8.33 -7.32 -12.85
N THR A 278 -7.83 -8.41 -12.26
CA THR A 278 -6.78 -9.24 -12.85
C THR A 278 -7.13 -9.78 -14.24
N ASP A 279 -8.39 -10.13 -14.49
CA ASP A 279 -8.82 -10.68 -15.78
C ASP A 279 -9.10 -9.61 -16.83
N THR A 280 -9.35 -8.36 -16.43
CA THR A 280 -9.84 -7.29 -17.32
C THR A 280 -8.83 -6.17 -17.54
N ALA A 281 -8.03 -5.87 -16.53
CA ALA A 281 -7.01 -4.83 -16.52
C ALA A 281 -5.88 -5.22 -15.56
N PRO A 282 -5.10 -6.26 -15.87
CA PRO A 282 -3.97 -6.67 -15.05
C PRO A 282 -2.94 -5.53 -14.92
N THR A 283 -2.42 -5.38 -13.71
CA THR A 283 -1.46 -4.35 -13.32
C THR A 283 -0.03 -4.88 -13.18
N ASN A 284 0.21 -6.18 -13.35
CA ASN A 284 1.52 -6.82 -13.18
C ASN A 284 2.66 -6.26 -14.08
N ILE A 285 2.32 -5.55 -15.15
CA ILE A 285 3.29 -4.88 -16.04
C ILE A 285 3.17 -3.36 -15.94
N SER A 286 1.94 -2.84 -15.92
CA SER A 286 1.66 -1.41 -16.00
C SER A 286 1.72 -0.70 -14.65
N GLY A 287 1.56 -1.43 -13.55
CA GLY A 287 1.20 -0.85 -12.26
C GLY A 287 -0.10 -0.05 -12.33
N PHE A 288 -0.37 0.68 -11.25
CA PHE A 288 -1.38 1.73 -11.21
C PHE A 288 -0.75 3.05 -11.62
N ILE A 289 -1.40 3.76 -12.55
CA ILE A 289 -0.90 5.02 -13.12
C ILE A 289 -1.68 6.19 -12.50
N PRO A 290 -1.03 7.12 -11.78
CA PRO A 290 -1.67 8.35 -11.29
C PRO A 290 -2.22 9.20 -12.44
N GLU A 291 -3.35 9.89 -12.23
CA GLU A 291 -3.90 10.79 -13.25
C GLU A 291 -3.04 12.04 -13.51
N ASN A 292 -2.13 12.41 -12.60
CA ASN A 292 -1.17 13.49 -12.77
C ASN A 292 0.26 12.94 -12.84
N ASP A 293 0.76 12.70 -14.05
CA ASP A 293 2.13 12.20 -14.28
C ASP A 293 3.19 13.28 -14.01
N LEU A 294 4.17 12.97 -13.15
CA LEU A 294 5.25 13.90 -12.77
C LEU A 294 6.64 13.49 -13.27
N ARG A 295 6.75 12.44 -14.10
CA ARG A 295 8.06 11.96 -14.61
C ARG A 295 8.85 13.00 -15.42
N HIS A 296 8.16 14.02 -15.94
CA HIS A 296 8.79 15.13 -16.64
C HIS A 296 9.51 16.12 -15.70
N LEU A 297 9.33 15.99 -14.39
CA LEU A 297 9.99 16.80 -13.36
C LEU A 297 10.98 15.96 -12.54
N PRO A 298 12.10 16.55 -12.08
CA PRO A 298 12.94 15.95 -11.06
C PRO A 298 12.13 15.63 -9.80
N GLY A 299 12.40 14.48 -9.17
CA GLY A 299 11.61 13.98 -8.03
C GLY A 299 11.58 14.93 -6.83
N GLU A 300 12.62 15.73 -6.63
CA GLU A 300 12.70 16.77 -5.60
C GLU A 300 11.75 17.94 -5.84
N LYS A 301 11.25 18.12 -7.08
CA LYS A 301 10.31 19.19 -7.46
C LYS A 301 8.85 18.78 -7.37
N TRP A 302 8.55 17.50 -7.13
CA TRP A 302 7.17 17.00 -7.14
C TRP A 302 6.32 17.64 -6.04
N ILE A 303 6.85 17.79 -4.83
CA ILE A 303 6.09 18.40 -3.72
C ILE A 303 5.79 19.87 -4.00
N ASP A 304 6.78 20.63 -4.50
CA ASP A 304 6.60 22.05 -4.86
C ASP A 304 5.51 22.21 -5.93
N PHE A 305 5.55 21.37 -6.97
CA PHE A 305 4.54 21.34 -8.02
C PHE A 305 3.13 21.03 -7.47
N ILE A 306 3.03 20.03 -6.59
CA ILE A 306 1.74 19.64 -5.98
C ILE A 306 1.17 20.77 -5.13
N ILE A 307 2.00 21.48 -4.36
CA ILE A 307 1.54 22.65 -3.58
C ILE A 307 0.92 23.70 -4.49
N GLU A 308 1.56 23.99 -5.63
CA GLU A 308 1.03 24.93 -6.62
C GLU A 308 -0.28 24.43 -7.24
N ASP A 309 -0.35 23.16 -7.65
CA ASP A 309 -1.56 22.59 -8.27
C ASP A 309 -2.75 22.52 -7.32
N LEU A 310 -2.53 22.22 -6.04
CA LEU A 310 -3.60 22.21 -5.05
C LEU A 310 -4.11 23.63 -4.73
N GLY A 311 -3.26 24.65 -4.87
CA GLY A 311 -3.60 26.06 -4.68
C GLY A 311 -4.47 26.67 -5.79
N LYS A 312 -4.60 26.00 -6.95
CA LYS A 312 -5.50 26.37 -8.04
C LYS A 312 -6.95 25.97 -7.74
#